data_AF-A0A386C9D5-F1
#
_entry.id   AF-A0A386C9D5-F1
#
_cell.length_a   1.000
_cell.length_b   1.000
_cell.length_c   1.000
_cell.angle_alpha   90.00
_cell.angle_beta   90.00
_cell.angle_gamma   90.00
#
_symmetry.space_group_name_H-M   'P 1'
#
loop_
_entity.id
_entity.type
_entity.pdbx_description
1 polymer ?
#
loop_
_entity_poly.entity_id
_entity_poly.type
_entity_poly.pdbx_seq_one_letter_code
_entity_poly.pdbx_strand_id
1 'polypeptide(L)'
;GTPTYEQVKDQVAKNLAVAKAKAAYADIQDQVEELRAAFKPLKDVAARYKLPVTTVAVTQGGAELSTVPGLDEANRPKVATAIFAASVGKLPPTVAITATDNVYFELSKVDEARDQTLDEVKDKVTDAWTAKQTADALAAEVKSITAELDGGKAFQDLAAEKSQFARSARR
;
A
#
# COMPACT_ATOMS: atom_id res chain seq x y z
N GLY A 1 24.37 -34.30 -27.03
CA GLY A 1 25.47 -33.51 -27.61
C GLY A 1 25.79 -32.37 -26.68
N THR A 2 27.07 -32.05 -26.48
CA THR A 2 27.51 -30.92 -25.67
C THR A 2 27.05 -29.60 -26.32
N PRO A 3 26.41 -28.67 -25.59
CA PRO A 3 25.99 -27.41 -26.16
C PRO A 3 27.19 -26.59 -26.66
N THR A 4 27.02 -25.85 -27.76
CA THR A 4 28.10 -25.08 -28.37
C THR A 4 28.44 -23.84 -27.54
N TYR A 5 29.65 -23.31 -27.69
CA TYR A 5 30.08 -22.08 -27.01
C TYR A 5 29.10 -20.92 -27.23
N GLU A 6 28.66 -20.70 -28.47
CA GLU A 6 27.69 -19.66 -28.83
C GLU A 6 26.32 -19.85 -28.16
N GLN A 7 25.90 -21.10 -27.89
CA GLN A 7 24.65 -21.40 -27.21
C GLN A 7 24.70 -21.14 -25.69
N VAL A 8 25.88 -21.19 -25.07
CA VAL A 8 26.04 -21.04 -23.61
C VAL A 8 26.65 -19.71 -23.18
N LYS A 9 27.36 -19.01 -24.07
CA LYS A 9 28.09 -17.77 -23.77
C LYS A 9 27.19 -16.71 -23.13
N ASP A 10 26.04 -16.44 -23.74
CA ASP A 10 25.12 -15.42 -23.25
C ASP A 10 24.52 -15.80 -21.89
N GLN A 11 24.20 -17.08 -21.70
CA GLN A 11 23.68 -17.58 -20.43
C GLN A 11 24.75 -17.51 -19.32
N VAL A 12 26.00 -17.85 -19.62
CA VAL A 12 27.12 -17.75 -18.67
C VAL A 12 27.40 -16.28 -18.31
N ALA A 13 27.40 -15.38 -19.30
CA ALA A 13 27.57 -13.95 -19.08
C ALA A 13 26.44 -13.39 -18.19
N LYS A 14 25.18 -13.76 -18.47
CA LYS A 14 24.02 -13.39 -17.64
C LYS A 14 24.16 -13.92 -16.21
N ASN A 15 24.54 -15.17 -16.03
CA ASN A 15 24.71 -15.77 -14.71
C ASN A 15 25.82 -15.07 -13.91
N LEU A 16 26.94 -14.76 -14.56
CA LEU A 16 28.04 -14.02 -13.94
C LEU A 16 27.61 -12.60 -13.55
N ALA A 17 26.86 -11.91 -14.42
CA ALA A 17 26.34 -10.58 -14.14
C ALA A 17 25.39 -10.60 -12.93
N VAL A 18 24.47 -11.55 -12.86
CA VAL A 18 23.56 -11.73 -11.73
C VAL A 18 24.33 -12.04 -10.43
N ALA A 19 25.33 -12.92 -10.49
CA ALA A 19 26.16 -13.24 -9.33
C ALA A 19 26.90 -12.00 -8.79
N LYS A 20 27.49 -11.20 -9.69
CA LYS A 20 28.15 -9.94 -9.33
C LYS A 20 27.17 -8.93 -8.74
N ALA A 21 25.97 -8.81 -9.30
CA ALA A 21 24.95 -7.90 -8.79
C ALA A 21 24.50 -8.29 -7.37
N LYS A 22 24.30 -9.58 -7.09
CA LYS A 22 23.97 -10.07 -5.75
C LYS A 22 25.07 -9.79 -4.73
N ALA A 23 26.33 -10.01 -5.11
CA ALA A 23 27.47 -9.72 -4.24
C ALA A 23 27.59 -8.22 -3.93
N ALA A 24 27.44 -7.37 -4.95
CA ALA A 24 27.46 -5.91 -4.78
C ALA A 24 26.29 -5.42 -3.91
N TYR A 25 25.10 -6.02 -4.07
CA TYR A 25 23.95 -5.71 -3.23
C TYR A 25 24.22 -6.03 -1.75
N ALA A 26 24.77 -7.22 -1.47
CA ALA A 26 25.09 -7.62 -0.10
C ALA A 26 26.10 -6.67 0.56
N ASP A 27 27.15 -6.27 -0.17
CA ASP A 27 28.14 -5.29 0.31
C ASP A 27 27.50 -3.93 0.62
N ILE A 28 26.63 -3.42 -0.27
CA ILE A 28 25.89 -2.17 -0.01
C ILE A 28 24.98 -2.30 1.20
N GLN A 29 24.27 -3.43 1.34
CA GLN A 29 23.41 -3.69 2.48
C GLN A 29 24.22 -3.68 3.78
N ASP A 30 25.36 -4.37 3.83
CA ASP A 30 26.23 -4.41 5.01
C ASP A 30 26.72 -3.00 5.38
N GLN A 31 27.13 -2.20 4.41
CA GLN A 31 27.55 -0.82 4.66
C GLN A 31 26.40 0.09 5.14
N VAL A 32 25.17 -0.13 4.65
CA VAL A 32 23.99 0.58 5.16
C VAL A 32 23.74 0.20 6.62
N GLU A 33 23.79 -1.09 6.96
CA GLU A 33 23.60 -1.57 8.32
C GLU A 33 24.68 -1.06 9.27
N GLU A 34 25.94 -1.03 8.85
CA GLU A 34 27.04 -0.48 9.66
C GLU A 34 26.81 1.00 9.99
N LEU A 35 26.43 1.81 9.00
CA LEU A 35 26.15 3.23 9.21
C LEU A 35 24.95 3.44 10.14
N ARG A 36 23.91 2.62 10.01
CA ARG A 36 22.73 2.65 10.90
C ARG A 36 23.09 2.21 12.31
N ALA A 37 23.90 1.17 12.47
CA ALA A 37 24.41 0.71 13.76
C ALA A 37 25.29 1.78 14.44
N ALA A 38 25.99 2.60 13.65
CA ALA A 38 26.71 3.79 14.11
C ALA A 38 25.81 5.02 14.34
N PHE A 39 24.47 4.87 14.29
CA PHE A 39 23.47 5.92 14.45
C PHE A 39 23.68 7.12 13.51
N LYS A 40 24.18 6.88 12.29
CA LYS A 40 24.20 7.92 11.27
C LYS A 40 22.78 8.28 10.86
N PRO A 41 22.44 9.58 10.70
CA PRO A 41 21.10 10.00 10.29
C PRO A 41 20.68 9.29 9.00
N LEU A 42 19.47 8.70 8.98
CA LEU A 42 19.02 7.88 7.85
C LEU A 42 19.06 8.65 6.51
N LYS A 43 18.77 9.95 6.55
CA LYS A 43 18.87 10.85 5.37
C LYS A 43 20.28 10.91 4.77
N ASP A 44 21.32 10.86 5.60
CA ASP A 44 22.71 10.97 5.15
C ASP A 44 23.16 9.64 4.53
N VAL A 45 22.71 8.52 5.13
CA VAL A 45 22.91 7.16 4.59
C VAL A 45 22.21 7.02 3.23
N ALA A 46 20.94 7.44 3.15
CA ALA A 46 20.17 7.40 1.93
C ALA A 46 20.80 8.25 0.81
N ALA A 47 21.26 9.46 1.13
CA ALA A 47 21.96 10.33 0.17
C ALA A 47 23.23 9.68 -0.40
N ARG A 48 24.03 9.01 0.45
CA ARG A 48 25.25 8.30 0.02
C ARG A 48 24.96 7.23 -1.02
N TYR A 49 23.86 6.48 -0.88
CA TYR A 49 23.48 5.39 -1.79
C TYR A 49 22.39 5.77 -2.79
N LYS A 50 22.01 7.05 -2.87
CA LYS A 50 20.96 7.58 -3.76
C LYS A 50 19.60 6.90 -3.56
N LEU A 51 19.26 6.58 -2.31
CA LEU A 51 17.99 5.99 -1.94
C LEU A 51 16.93 7.09 -1.68
N PRO A 52 15.65 6.85 -2.04
CA PRO A 52 14.57 7.77 -1.72
C PRO A 52 14.30 7.80 -0.21
N VAL A 53 13.88 8.96 0.30
CA VAL A 53 13.45 9.13 1.70
C VAL A 53 12.09 9.80 1.69
N THR A 54 11.12 9.18 2.37
CA THR A 54 9.78 9.74 2.59
C THR A 54 9.58 9.96 4.07
N THR A 55 9.17 11.17 4.46
CA THR A 55 8.70 11.45 5.82
C THR A 55 7.18 11.40 5.83
N VAL A 56 6.61 10.51 6.64
CA VAL A 56 5.16 10.27 6.69
C VAL A 56 4.75 9.91 8.11
N ALA A 57 3.61 10.44 8.56
CA ALA A 57 2.96 10.00 9.78
C ALA A 57 2.16 8.72 9.47
N VAL A 58 2.41 7.65 10.23
CA VAL A 58 1.86 6.32 9.93
C VAL A 58 0.95 5.90 11.08
N THR A 59 -0.29 5.54 10.74
CA THR A 59 -1.22 4.93 11.70
C THR A 59 -1.03 3.41 11.74
N GLN A 60 -1.62 2.73 12.73
CA GLN A 60 -1.44 1.27 12.88
C GLN A 60 -1.89 0.49 11.64
N GLY A 61 -2.84 1.04 10.87
CA GLY A 61 -3.30 0.47 9.60
C GLY A 61 -2.29 0.60 8.44
N GLY A 62 -1.32 1.51 8.53
CA GLY A 62 -0.24 1.65 7.56
C GLY A 62 -0.65 2.19 6.18
N ALA A 63 -1.86 2.74 6.02
CA ALA A 63 -2.37 3.20 4.73
C ALA A 63 -1.52 4.34 4.14
N GLU A 64 -0.93 5.17 5.01
CA GLU A 64 -0.10 6.31 4.63
C GLU A 64 1.22 5.89 3.97
N LEU A 65 1.65 4.63 4.17
CA LEU A 65 2.80 4.03 3.49
C LEU A 65 2.61 3.89 1.98
N SER A 66 1.41 4.12 1.45
CA SER A 66 1.16 4.26 0.01
C SER A 66 1.95 5.37 -0.66
N THR A 67 2.45 6.34 0.12
CA THR A 67 3.30 7.44 -0.36
C THR A 67 4.78 7.07 -0.47
N VAL A 68 5.19 5.88 -0.01
CA VAL A 68 6.58 5.41 -0.07
C VAL A 68 6.87 4.80 -1.44
N PRO A 69 7.80 5.36 -2.23
CA PRO A 69 8.12 4.83 -3.56
C PRO A 69 8.64 3.39 -3.50
N GLY A 70 8.10 2.53 -4.36
CA GLY A 70 8.53 1.12 -4.45
C GLY A 70 7.93 0.19 -3.38
N LEU A 71 7.11 0.69 -2.46
CA LEU A 71 6.45 -0.14 -1.45
C LEU A 71 5.06 -0.60 -1.88
N ASP A 72 4.97 -1.86 -2.28
CA ASP A 72 3.73 -2.51 -2.68
C ASP A 72 2.72 -2.64 -1.52
N GLU A 73 1.43 -2.59 -1.86
CA GLU A 73 0.33 -2.69 -0.90
C GLU A 73 0.41 -3.94 -0.01
N ALA A 74 0.78 -5.08 -0.59
CA ALA A 74 0.93 -6.34 0.13
C ALA A 74 1.97 -6.30 1.26
N ASN A 75 2.94 -5.38 1.17
CA ASN A 75 4.04 -5.26 2.13
C ASN A 75 3.81 -4.18 3.20
N ARG A 76 2.86 -3.26 2.99
CA ARG A 76 2.58 -2.16 3.94
C ARG A 76 2.25 -2.67 5.35
N PRO A 77 1.43 -3.73 5.56
CA PRO A 77 1.13 -4.24 6.90
C PRO A 77 2.37 -4.74 7.66
N LYS A 78 3.32 -5.34 6.93
CA LYS A 78 4.59 -5.81 7.50
C LYS A 78 5.46 -4.65 7.97
N VAL A 79 5.58 -3.61 7.15
CA VAL A 79 6.33 -2.40 7.50
C VAL A 79 5.65 -1.66 8.66
N ALA A 80 4.33 -1.50 8.63
CA ALA A 80 3.57 -0.85 9.71
C ALA A 80 3.75 -1.57 11.05
N THR A 81 3.68 -2.91 11.07
CA THR A 81 3.96 -3.71 12.27
C THR A 81 5.36 -3.42 12.84
N ALA A 82 6.38 -3.36 11.98
CA ALA A 82 7.75 -3.07 12.42
C ALA A 82 7.90 -1.64 12.96
N ILE A 83 7.26 -0.65 12.33
CA ILE A 83 7.22 0.75 12.79
C ILE A 83 6.60 0.84 14.19
N PHE A 84 5.46 0.18 14.42
CA PHE A 84 4.76 0.22 15.70
C PHE A 84 5.45 -0.57 16.82
N ALA A 85 6.35 -1.50 16.47
CA ALA A 85 7.19 -2.20 17.44
C ALA A 85 8.48 -1.45 17.80
N ALA A 86 8.82 -0.38 17.06
CA ALA A 86 10.04 0.38 17.28
C ALA A 86 9.89 1.46 18.36
N SER A 87 11.02 2.07 18.74
CA SER A 87 11.06 3.16 19.72
C SER A 87 11.97 4.29 19.24
N VAL A 88 11.59 5.54 19.55
CA VAL A 88 12.38 6.73 19.22
C VAL A 88 13.77 6.63 19.83
N GLY A 89 14.80 7.00 19.06
CA GLY A 89 16.19 6.95 19.49
C GLY A 89 16.78 5.54 19.64
N LYS A 90 16.06 4.49 19.23
CA LYS A 90 16.59 3.13 19.10
C LYS A 90 16.80 2.79 17.64
N LEU A 91 17.67 1.81 17.38
CA LEU A 91 17.86 1.26 16.05
C LEU A 91 16.72 0.27 15.74
N PRO A 92 15.79 0.59 14.83
CA PRO A 92 14.77 -0.37 14.43
C PRO A 92 15.35 -1.47 13.53
N PRO A 93 14.72 -2.65 13.50
CA PRO A 93 15.13 -3.72 12.61
C PRO A 93 14.88 -3.33 11.14
N THR A 94 15.67 -3.92 10.24
CA THR A 94 15.43 -3.85 8.79
C THR A 94 14.22 -4.70 8.42
N VAL A 95 13.36 -4.17 7.56
CA VAL A 95 12.21 -4.91 7.04
C VAL A 95 12.54 -5.45 5.66
N ALA A 96 12.93 -6.72 5.58
CA ALA A 96 13.18 -7.37 4.31
C ALA A 96 11.88 -7.63 3.55
N ILE A 97 11.74 -7.08 2.36
CA ILE A 97 10.61 -7.34 1.45
C ILE A 97 10.91 -8.57 0.59
N THR A 98 12.09 -8.59 -0.01
CA THR A 98 12.66 -9.76 -0.70
C THR A 98 14.11 -9.96 -0.28
N ALA A 99 14.81 -10.91 -0.91
CA ALA A 99 16.25 -11.08 -0.68
C ALA A 99 17.09 -9.88 -1.15
N THR A 100 16.56 -9.03 -2.03
CA THR A 100 17.25 -7.86 -2.59
C THR A 100 16.45 -6.57 -2.49
N ASP A 101 15.47 -6.52 -1.59
CA ASP A 101 14.61 -5.36 -1.38
C ASP A 101 14.33 -5.22 0.12
N ASN A 102 14.72 -4.09 0.69
CA ASN A 102 14.71 -3.82 2.12
C ASN A 102 14.15 -2.42 2.39
N VAL A 103 13.33 -2.30 3.43
CA VAL A 103 12.90 -1.02 3.97
C VAL A 103 13.66 -0.71 5.25
N TYR A 104 14.28 0.46 5.27
CA TYR A 104 14.92 1.06 6.43
C TYR A 104 14.10 2.25 6.89
N PHE A 105 13.92 2.40 8.20
CA PHE A 105 13.19 3.52 8.78
C PHE A 105 13.84 3.99 10.08
N GLU A 106 13.41 5.17 10.54
CA GLU A 106 13.76 5.78 11.82
C GLU A 106 12.51 6.47 12.37
N LEU A 107 12.31 6.42 13.69
CA LEU A 107 11.21 7.15 14.34
C LEU A 107 11.71 8.50 14.84
N SER A 108 11.18 9.58 14.28
CA SER A 108 11.44 10.95 14.74
C SER A 108 10.59 11.33 15.96
N LYS A 109 9.36 10.84 16.01
CA LYS A 109 8.37 11.14 17.06
C LYS A 109 7.34 10.02 17.15
N VAL A 110 6.76 9.84 18.35
CA VAL A 110 5.50 9.10 18.55
C VAL A 110 4.46 10.12 19.00
N ASP A 111 3.33 10.17 18.28
CA ASP A 111 2.16 10.93 18.71
C ASP A 111 1.34 10.06 19.67
N GLU A 112 1.05 10.58 20.87
CA GLU A 112 0.26 9.86 21.87
C GLU A 112 -1.17 9.62 21.38
N ALA A 113 -1.73 8.48 21.76
CA ALA A 113 -3.13 8.17 21.49
C ALA A 113 -4.01 9.23 22.18
N ARG A 114 -4.74 9.98 21.37
CA ARG A 114 -5.73 10.95 21.81
C ARG A 114 -6.95 10.89 20.93
N ASP A 115 -8.08 11.32 21.47
CA ASP A 115 -9.26 11.58 20.66
C ASP A 115 -8.96 12.69 19.66
N GLN A 116 -9.28 12.43 18.40
CA GLN A 116 -9.26 13.45 17.37
C GLN A 116 -10.46 14.35 17.57
N THR A 117 -10.28 15.66 17.39
CA THR A 117 -11.43 16.58 17.44
C THR A 117 -12.28 16.41 16.19
N LEU A 118 -13.56 16.79 16.26
CA LEU A 118 -14.43 16.74 15.08
C LEU A 118 -13.85 17.55 13.92
N ASP A 119 -13.22 18.70 14.19
CA ASP A 119 -12.62 19.54 13.14
C ASP A 119 -11.46 18.82 12.41
N GLU A 120 -10.69 17.98 13.10
CA GLU A 120 -9.57 17.23 12.50
C GLU A 120 -10.02 16.12 11.55
N VAL A 121 -11.22 15.56 11.79
CA VAL A 121 -11.74 14.41 11.04
C VAL A 121 -13.03 14.70 10.27
N LYS A 122 -13.47 15.96 10.24
CA LYS A 122 -14.78 16.35 9.72
C LYS A 122 -15.04 15.84 8.31
N ASP A 123 -14.09 16.01 7.40
CA ASP A 123 -14.24 15.60 6.01
C ASP A 123 -14.34 14.08 5.90
N LYS A 124 -13.45 13.34 6.59
CA LYS A 124 -13.49 11.86 6.62
C LYS A 124 -14.80 11.33 7.20
N VAL A 125 -15.29 11.95 8.28
CA VAL A 125 -16.57 11.58 8.91
C VAL A 125 -17.74 11.90 7.98
N THR A 126 -17.71 13.06 7.30
CA THR A 126 -18.74 13.47 6.35
C THR A 126 -18.81 12.52 5.16
N ASP A 127 -17.66 12.14 4.60
CA ASP A 127 -17.56 11.19 3.51
C ASP A 127 -18.08 9.81 3.92
N ALA A 128 -17.61 9.29 5.05
CA ALA A 128 -18.02 7.98 5.56
C ALA A 128 -19.53 7.94 5.88
N TRP A 129 -20.05 9.00 6.50
CA TRP A 129 -21.47 9.12 6.83
C TRP A 129 -22.32 9.23 5.57
N THR A 130 -21.90 10.05 4.59
CA THR A 130 -22.62 10.21 3.33
C THR A 130 -22.64 8.91 2.54
N ALA A 131 -21.53 8.20 2.47
CA ALA A 131 -21.44 6.88 1.84
C ALA A 131 -22.39 5.88 2.52
N LYS A 132 -22.43 5.87 3.85
CA LYS A 132 -23.35 5.03 4.62
C LYS A 132 -24.81 5.37 4.35
N GLN A 133 -25.20 6.64 4.44
CA GLN A 133 -26.57 7.08 4.19
C GLN A 133 -27.03 6.78 2.77
N THR A 134 -26.12 6.92 1.79
CA THR A 134 -26.38 6.55 0.39
C THR A 134 -26.63 5.06 0.24
N ALA A 135 -25.81 4.22 0.88
CA ALA A 135 -25.98 2.77 0.87
C ALA A 135 -27.29 2.34 1.55
N ASP A 136 -27.61 2.94 2.69
CA ASP A 136 -28.84 2.65 3.45
C ASP A 136 -30.09 3.07 2.65
N ALA A 137 -30.07 4.25 2.02
CA ALA A 137 -31.16 4.72 1.14
C ALA A 137 -31.33 3.82 -0.09
N LEU A 138 -30.22 3.41 -0.73
CA LEU A 138 -30.26 2.49 -1.86
C LEU A 138 -30.84 1.13 -1.47
N ALA A 139 -30.44 0.59 -0.31
CA ALA A 139 -30.97 -0.69 0.19
C ALA A 139 -32.47 -0.60 0.49
N ALA A 140 -32.93 0.51 1.07
CA ALA A 140 -34.35 0.75 1.32
C ALA A 140 -35.15 0.84 0.02
N GLU A 141 -34.64 1.55 -0.99
CA GLU A 141 -35.25 1.65 -2.31
C GLU A 141 -35.37 0.30 -3.00
N VAL A 142 -34.28 -0.49 -3.01
CA VAL A 142 -34.28 -1.86 -3.55
C VAL A 142 -35.34 -2.71 -2.85
N LYS A 143 -35.39 -2.66 -1.51
CA LYS A 143 -36.38 -3.42 -0.73
C LYS A 143 -37.81 -3.02 -1.08
N SER A 144 -38.07 -1.72 -1.27
CA SER A 144 -39.39 -1.23 -1.69
C SER A 144 -39.77 -1.76 -3.08
N ILE A 145 -38.86 -1.65 -4.04
CA ILE A 145 -39.05 -2.15 -5.42
C ILE A 145 -39.33 -3.65 -5.41
N THR A 146 -38.54 -4.44 -4.68
CA THR A 146 -38.73 -5.89 -4.58
C THR A 146 -40.09 -6.24 -3.96
N ALA A 147 -40.49 -5.55 -2.89
CA ALA A 147 -41.79 -5.79 -2.26
C ALA A 147 -42.98 -5.51 -3.20
N GLU A 148 -42.90 -4.47 -4.02
CA GLU A 148 -43.94 -4.18 -5.01
C GLU A 148 -44.01 -5.22 -6.13
N LEU A 149 -42.85 -5.72 -6.58
CA LEU A 149 -42.79 -6.81 -7.57
C LEU A 149 -43.36 -8.12 -6.99
N ASP A 150 -43.00 -8.48 -5.76
CA ASP A 150 -43.52 -9.64 -5.05
C ASP A 150 -45.04 -9.52 -4.80
N GLY A 151 -45.53 -8.29 -4.61
CA GLY A 151 -46.94 -7.95 -4.54
C GLY A 151 -47.69 -8.00 -5.88
N GLY A 152 -47.01 -8.32 -6.98
CA GLY A 152 -47.60 -8.52 -8.30
C GLY A 152 -47.67 -7.28 -9.19
N LYS A 153 -47.03 -6.16 -8.82
CA LYS A 153 -46.94 -4.98 -9.69
C LYS A 153 -46.13 -5.32 -10.94
N ALA A 154 -46.62 -4.91 -12.12
CA ALA A 154 -45.93 -5.20 -13.37
C ALA A 154 -44.57 -4.46 -13.43
N PHE A 155 -43.53 -5.17 -13.85
CA PHE A 155 -42.17 -4.64 -13.91
C PHE A 155 -42.07 -3.34 -14.73
N GLN A 156 -42.83 -3.22 -15.82
CA GLN A 156 -42.81 -2.05 -16.69
C GLN A 156 -43.38 -0.80 -16.01
N ASP A 157 -44.42 -0.97 -15.18
CA ASP A 157 -45.04 0.14 -14.45
C ASP A 157 -44.10 0.67 -13.36
N LEU A 158 -43.41 -0.24 -12.66
CA LEU A 158 -42.41 0.12 -11.65
C LEU A 158 -41.19 0.81 -12.28
N ALA A 159 -40.73 0.33 -13.43
CA ALA A 159 -39.64 0.93 -14.18
C ALA A 159 -40.00 2.37 -14.63
N ALA A 160 -41.23 2.58 -15.13
CA ALA A 160 -41.72 3.91 -15.50
C ALA A 160 -41.80 4.86 -14.30
N GLU A 161 -42.29 4.40 -13.14
CA GLU A 161 -42.34 5.19 -11.91
C GLU A 161 -40.95 5.65 -11.44
N LYS A 162 -39.96 4.76 -11.52
CA LYS A 162 -38.56 5.06 -11.15
C LYS A 162 -37.78 5.75 -12.26
N SER A 163 -38.45 6.18 -13.33
CA SER A 163 -37.83 6.81 -14.51
C SER A 163 -36.71 5.96 -15.14
N GLN A 164 -36.78 4.63 -14.99
CA GLN A 164 -35.88 3.66 -15.58
C GLN A 164 -36.53 3.12 -16.86
N PHE A 165 -36.20 3.72 -18.00
CA PHE A 165 -36.73 3.28 -19.29
C PHE A 165 -35.86 2.20 -19.91
N ALA A 166 -36.47 1.19 -20.50
CA ALA A 166 -35.76 0.21 -21.31
C ALA A 166 -35.05 0.93 -22.47
N ARG A 167 -33.72 0.89 -22.49
CA ARG A 167 -32.94 1.34 -23.65
C ARG A 167 -33.10 0.29 -24.74
N SER A 168 -33.85 0.61 -25.79
CA SER A 168 -33.90 -0.23 -26.98
C SER A 168 -32.53 -0.23 -27.66
N ALA A 169 -31.87 -1.39 -27.71
CA ALA A 169 -30.75 -1.59 -28.62
C ALA A 169 -31.30 -1.48 -30.04
N ARG A 170 -31.03 -0.36 -30.74
CA ARG A 170 -31.23 -0.28 -32.19
C ARG A 170 -30.29 -1.28 -32.84
N ARG A 171 -30.86 -2.29 -33.51
CA ARG A 171 -30.19 -3.05 -34.57
C ARG A 171 -30.08 -2.20 -35.82
#